data_AF-A0A9R0JL79-F1
#
_entry.id   AF-A0A9R0JL79-F1
#
_cell.length_a   1.000
_cell.length_b   1.000
_cell.length_c   1.000
_cell.angle_alpha   90.00
_cell.angle_beta   90.00
_cell.angle_gamma   90.00
#
_symmetry.space_group_name_H-M   'P 1'
#
loop_
_entity.id
_entity.type
_entity.pdbx_description
1 polymer ?
#
loop_
_entity_poly.entity_id
_entity_poly.type
_entity_poly.pdbx_seq_one_letter_code
_entity_poly.pdbx_strand_id
1 'polypeptide(L)'
;MNFVYLFSVQATFKITLDVPSNLIALSNMPVIEEKKEGDLKTVYFEESPIMSTYLVAVVVGLFDFVESSTSDGIKVRCYCQVGKSDQGKFALEVAVKTLELYKE
;
A
#
# COMPACT_ATOMS: atom_id res chain seq x y z
N MET A 1 23.62 -4.23 -37.24
CA MET A 1 23.67 -3.55 -35.93
C MET A 1 22.33 -3.79 -35.26
N ASN A 2 22.23 -4.81 -34.41
CA ASN A 2 20.99 -5.17 -33.73
C ASN A 2 20.78 -4.20 -32.57
N PHE A 3 19.76 -3.36 -32.67
CA PHE A 3 19.25 -2.61 -31.52
C PHE A 3 18.62 -3.62 -30.56
N VAL A 4 19.26 -3.84 -29.42
CA VAL A 4 18.63 -4.51 -28.28
C VAL A 4 17.56 -3.53 -27.78
N TYR A 5 16.30 -3.83 -28.06
CA TYR A 5 15.18 -3.17 -27.40
C TYR A 5 15.24 -3.55 -25.92
N LEU A 6 15.72 -2.64 -25.07
CA LEU A 6 15.61 -2.76 -23.63
C LEU A 6 14.15 -2.46 -23.25
N PHE A 7 13.24 -3.40 -23.54
CA PHE A 7 11.88 -3.34 -23.02
C PHE A 7 11.98 -3.36 -21.49
N SER A 8 11.49 -2.31 -20.83
CA SER A 8 11.31 -2.31 -19.38
C SER A 8 10.43 -3.51 -19.02
N VAL A 9 10.98 -4.50 -18.31
CA VAL A 9 10.24 -5.71 -17.92
C VAL A 9 9.16 -5.31 -16.91
N GLN A 10 7.90 -5.58 -17.27
CA GLN A 10 6.74 -5.38 -16.40
C GLN A 10 6.07 -6.73 -16.14
N ALA A 11 5.49 -6.89 -14.96
CA ALA A 11 4.80 -8.11 -14.53
C ALA A 11 3.66 -7.77 -13.56
N THR A 12 2.80 -8.74 -13.30
CA THR A 12 1.86 -8.69 -12.17
C THR A 12 2.53 -9.31 -10.94
N PHE A 13 2.13 -8.85 -9.75
CA PHE A 13 2.70 -9.32 -8.48
C PHE A 13 1.58 -9.72 -7.53
N LYS A 14 1.63 -10.97 -7.05
CA LYS A 14 0.76 -11.47 -5.98
C LYS A 14 1.61 -11.67 -4.73
N ILE A 15 1.40 -10.80 -3.73
CA ILE A 15 2.26 -10.72 -2.53
C ILE A 15 1.57 -11.40 -1.35
N THR A 16 2.33 -12.14 -0.57
CA THR A 16 1.92 -12.75 0.70
C THR A 16 3.01 -12.51 1.73
N LEU A 17 2.63 -12.09 2.94
CA LEU A 17 3.58 -11.75 4.00
C LEU A 17 3.26 -12.51 5.29
N ASP A 18 4.27 -13.21 5.81
CA ASP A 18 4.24 -13.78 7.16
C ASP A 18 4.93 -12.82 8.13
N VAL A 19 4.17 -12.30 9.08
CA VAL A 19 4.63 -11.26 10.01
C VAL A 19 4.19 -11.56 11.44
N PRO A 20 4.87 -11.03 12.47
CA PRO A 20 4.35 -11.04 13.83
C PRO A 20 2.94 -10.45 13.89
N SER A 21 2.04 -11.12 14.60
CA SER A 21 0.60 -10.82 14.60
C SER A 21 0.23 -9.44 15.15
N ASN A 22 1.15 -8.83 15.91
CA ASN A 22 1.02 -7.48 16.46
C ASN A 22 1.51 -6.37 15.51
N LEU A 23 2.07 -6.70 14.34
CA LEU A 23 2.52 -5.73 13.35
C LEU A 23 1.51 -5.53 12.22
N ILE A 24 1.51 -4.33 11.66
CA ILE A 24 0.80 -4.00 10.42
C ILE A 24 1.70 -4.38 9.25
N ALA A 25 1.10 -4.97 8.21
CA ALA A 25 1.75 -5.27 6.94
C ALA A 25 1.05 -4.50 5.82
N LEU A 26 1.82 -3.76 5.03
CA LEU A 26 1.35 -2.95 3.90
C LEU A 26 2.05 -3.40 2.62
N SER A 27 1.30 -3.34 1.52
CA SER A 27 1.78 -3.61 0.17
C SER A 27 1.04 -2.69 -0.82
N ASN A 28 1.35 -2.81 -2.11
CA ASN A 28 0.72 -2.00 -3.17
C ASN A 28 -0.80 -2.20 -3.27
N MET A 29 -1.27 -3.42 -3.03
CA MET A 29 -2.66 -3.83 -3.23
C MET A 29 -3.38 -4.02 -1.90
N PRO A 30 -4.72 -3.99 -1.86
CA PRO A 30 -5.48 -4.23 -0.63
C PRO A 30 -5.35 -5.68 -0.15
N VAL A 31 -5.60 -5.87 1.14
CA VAL A 31 -5.60 -7.19 1.79
C VAL A 31 -6.87 -7.95 1.41
N ILE A 32 -6.70 -9.18 0.92
CA ILE A 32 -7.79 -10.13 0.68
C ILE A 32 -8.14 -10.87 1.98
N GLU A 33 -7.12 -11.36 2.68
CA GLU A 33 -7.27 -12.25 3.82
C GLU A 33 -6.10 -12.08 4.80
N GLU A 34 -6.39 -12.15 6.11
CA GLU A 34 -5.39 -12.31 7.16
C GLU A 34 -5.67 -13.59 7.95
N LYS A 35 -4.71 -14.51 8.01
CA LYS A 35 -4.77 -15.71 8.84
C LYS A 35 -3.83 -15.58 10.02
N LYS A 36 -4.35 -15.61 11.23
CA LYS A 36 -3.54 -15.54 12.45
C LYS A 36 -3.25 -16.95 12.97
N GLU A 37 -1.97 -17.24 13.22
CA GLU A 37 -1.47 -18.50 13.74
C GLU A 37 -0.55 -18.22 14.93
N GLY A 38 -1.13 -18.20 16.14
CA GLY A 38 -0.41 -17.85 17.36
C GLY A 38 0.16 -16.44 17.31
N ASP A 39 1.49 -16.33 17.40
CA ASP A 39 2.23 -15.08 17.38
C ASP A 39 2.52 -14.55 15.97
N LEU A 40 2.19 -15.31 14.93
CA LEU A 40 2.35 -14.91 13.54
C LEU A 40 1.00 -14.69 12.87
N LYS A 41 1.01 -13.97 11.75
CA LYS A 41 -0.10 -13.90 10.81
C LYS A 41 0.42 -13.89 9.38
N THR A 42 -0.33 -14.53 8.49
CA THR A 42 -0.14 -14.49 7.05
C THR A 42 -1.14 -13.51 6.43
N VAL A 43 -0.66 -12.51 5.72
CA VAL A 43 -1.46 -11.49 5.04
C VAL A 43 -1.37 -11.71 3.53
N TYR A 44 -2.52 -11.92 2.89
CA TYR A 44 -2.63 -12.13 1.44
C TYR A 44 -3.13 -10.84 0.79
N PHE A 45 -2.40 -10.33 -0.20
CA PHE A 45 -2.79 -9.14 -0.96
C PHE A 45 -3.32 -9.51 -2.35
N GLU A 46 -4.18 -8.64 -2.90
CA GLU A 46 -4.64 -8.78 -4.29
C GLU A 46 -3.47 -8.77 -5.29
N GLU A 47 -3.68 -9.39 -6.45
CA GLU A 47 -2.73 -9.33 -7.55
C GLU A 47 -2.67 -7.90 -8.11
N SER A 48 -1.45 -7.38 -8.31
CA SER A 48 -1.26 -6.05 -8.86
C SER A 48 -1.63 -5.98 -10.35
N PRO A 49 -1.97 -4.80 -10.88
CA PRO A 49 -1.88 -4.57 -12.32
C PRO A 49 -0.44 -4.77 -12.82
N ILE A 50 -0.27 -4.86 -14.14
CA ILE A 50 1.06 -4.92 -14.77
C ILE A 50 1.83 -3.66 -14.40
N MET A 51 2.96 -3.82 -13.71
CA MET A 51 3.79 -2.71 -13.29
C MET A 51 5.28 -3.07 -13.33
N SER A 52 6.14 -2.06 -13.31
CA SER A 52 7.59 -2.25 -13.25
C SER A 52 8.02 -2.70 -11.84
N THR A 53 9.07 -3.51 -11.77
CA THR A 53 9.57 -4.08 -10.50
C THR A 53 9.95 -3.03 -9.45
N TYR A 54 10.38 -1.83 -9.87
CA TYR A 54 10.77 -0.75 -8.96
C TYR A 54 9.60 -0.14 -8.17
N LEU A 55 8.35 -0.41 -8.57
CA LEU A 55 7.14 0.06 -7.87
C LEU A 55 6.67 -0.91 -6.77
N VAL A 56 7.24 -2.12 -6.70
CA VAL A 56 6.90 -3.09 -5.65
C VAL A 56 7.34 -2.55 -4.30
N ALA A 57 6.40 -2.45 -3.36
CA ALA A 57 6.64 -1.92 -2.02
C ALA A 57 6.04 -2.84 -0.95
N VAL A 58 6.79 -3.06 0.12
CA VAL A 58 6.36 -3.79 1.32
C VAL A 58 6.84 -3.04 2.55
N VAL A 59 5.96 -2.84 3.52
CA VAL A 59 6.28 -2.21 4.81
C VAL A 59 5.66 -3.01 5.94
N VAL A 60 6.45 -3.33 6.96
CA VAL A 60 5.99 -4.06 8.16
C VAL A 60 6.44 -3.30 9.41
N GLY A 61 5.51 -3.05 10.33
CA GLY A 61 5.85 -2.33 11.56
C GLY A 61 4.65 -1.91 12.40
N LEU A 62 4.94 -1.14 13.45
CA LEU A 62 3.95 -0.49 14.30
C LEU A 62 3.68 0.92 13.78
N PHE A 63 2.46 1.16 13.33
CA PHE A 63 2.05 2.44 12.78
C PHE A 63 0.68 2.83 13.30
N ASP A 64 0.51 4.12 13.55
CA ASP A 64 -0.83 4.73 13.60
C ASP A 64 -1.16 5.30 12.22
N PHE A 65 -2.44 5.52 11.95
CA PHE A 65 -2.86 6.21 10.74
C PHE A 65 -4.04 7.15 11.00
N VAL A 66 -4.15 8.15 10.13
CA VAL A 66 -5.40 8.88 9.89
C VAL A 66 -5.98 8.44 8.55
N GLU A 67 -7.31 8.35 8.46
CA GLU A 67 -8.03 7.90 7.26
C GLU A 67 -9.07 8.95 6.84
N SER A 68 -9.26 9.09 5.53
CA SER A 68 -10.38 9.79 4.92
C SER A 68 -10.76 9.07 3.61
N SER A 69 -11.81 9.52 2.96
CA SER A 69 -12.25 8.99 1.67
C SER A 69 -12.47 10.12 0.67
N THR A 70 -12.19 9.87 -0.59
CA THR A 70 -12.64 10.74 -1.69
C THR A 70 -14.16 10.64 -1.88
N SER A 71 -14.73 11.59 -2.60
CA SER A 71 -16.16 11.63 -2.98
C SER A 71 -16.67 10.37 -3.68
N ASP A 72 -15.82 9.68 -4.43
CA ASP A 72 -16.12 8.41 -5.10
C ASP A 72 -15.78 7.16 -4.25
N GLY A 73 -15.42 7.34 -2.99
CA GLY A 73 -15.28 6.27 -2.01
C GLY A 73 -13.91 5.59 -1.95
N ILE A 74 -12.87 6.15 -2.59
CA ILE A 74 -11.50 5.64 -2.43
C ILE A 74 -10.99 6.00 -1.04
N LYS A 75 -10.64 4.98 -0.25
CA LYS A 75 -10.04 5.16 1.08
C LYS A 75 -8.58 5.59 0.95
N VAL A 76 -8.22 6.66 1.64
CA VAL A 76 -6.86 7.20 1.70
C VAL A 76 -6.40 7.19 3.15
N ARG A 77 -5.21 6.64 3.40
CA ARG A 77 -4.60 6.57 4.74
C ARG A 77 -3.23 7.22 4.74
N CYS A 78 -2.94 8.00 5.78
CA CYS A 78 -1.60 8.49 6.07
C CYS A 78 -1.06 7.74 7.29
N TYR A 79 -0.09 6.85 7.07
CA TYR A 79 0.57 6.09 8.13
C TYR A 79 1.75 6.86 8.73
N CYS A 80 1.97 6.71 10.03
CA CYS A 80 3.01 7.39 10.79
C CYS A 80 3.45 6.56 11.99
N GLN A 81 4.51 7.00 12.67
CA GLN A 81 4.93 6.38 13.93
C GLN A 81 3.80 6.50 14.98
N VAL A 82 3.67 5.47 15.81
CA VAL A 82 2.71 5.45 16.93
C VAL A 82 2.82 6.73 17.77
N GLY A 83 1.67 7.35 18.06
CA GLY A 83 1.54 8.60 18.80
C GLY A 83 1.72 9.88 17.98
N LYS A 84 1.94 9.79 16.66
CA LYS A 84 2.14 10.97 15.78
C LYS A 84 1.07 11.14 14.69
N SER A 85 -0.07 10.48 14.81
CA SER A 85 -1.16 10.50 13.80
C SER A 85 -1.68 11.89 13.49
N ASP A 86 -1.71 12.79 14.47
CA ASP A 86 -2.11 14.18 14.28
C ASP A 86 -1.25 14.92 13.25
N GLN A 87 0.04 14.56 13.11
CA GLN A 87 0.95 15.17 12.14
C GLN A 87 0.59 14.78 10.68
N GLY A 88 -0.15 13.68 10.49
CA GLY A 88 -0.57 13.19 9.18
C GLY A 88 -1.85 13.86 8.63
N LYS A 89 -2.57 14.65 9.44
CA LYS A 89 -3.88 15.23 9.05
C LYS A 89 -3.80 16.14 7.84
N PHE A 90 -2.81 17.04 7.82
CA PHE A 90 -2.62 17.95 6.67
C PHE A 90 -2.24 17.18 5.40
N ALA A 91 -1.34 16.21 5.51
CA ALA A 91 -0.95 15.36 4.39
C ALA A 91 -2.14 14.58 3.82
N LEU A 92 -3.00 14.04 4.69
CA LEU A 92 -4.22 13.33 4.30
C LEU A 92 -5.22 14.25 3.58
N GLU A 93 -5.46 15.45 4.11
CA GLU A 93 -6.37 16.42 3.48
C GLU A 93 -5.91 16.79 2.06
N VAL A 94 -4.62 17.11 1.92
CA VAL A 94 -4.03 17.44 0.61
C VAL A 94 -4.11 16.24 -0.33
N ALA A 95 -3.79 15.02 0.15
CA ALA A 95 -3.83 13.81 -0.67
C ALA A 95 -5.22 13.54 -1.24
N VAL A 96 -6.28 13.66 -0.43
CA VAL A 96 -7.68 13.46 -0.88
C VAL A 96 -8.05 14.47 -1.96
N LYS A 97 -7.85 15.77 -1.70
CA LYS A 97 -8.16 16.84 -2.67
C LYS A 97 -7.37 16.69 -3.96
N THR A 98 -6.10 16.29 -3.87
CA THR A 98 -5.23 16.10 -5.02
C THR A 98 -5.69 14.90 -5.86
N LEU A 99 -6.06 13.79 -5.23
CA LEU A 99 -6.61 12.63 -5.93
C LEU A 99 -7.92 12.93 -6.64
N GLU A 100 -8.79 13.77 -6.05
CA GLU A 100 -10.01 14.23 -6.71
C GLU A 100 -9.70 15.11 -7.92
N LEU A 101 -8.75 16.06 -7.78
CA LEU A 101 -8.33 16.93 -8.86
C LEU A 101 -7.76 16.15 -10.07
N TYR A 102 -6.96 15.10 -9.86
CA TYR A 102 -6.39 14.32 -10.97
C TYR A 102 -7.38 13.39 -11.68
N LYS A 103 -8.62 13.28 -11.18
CA LYS A 103 -9.69 12.52 -11.83
C LYS A 103 -10.58 13.38 -12.73
N GLU A 104 -10.53 14.70 -12.58
CA GLU A 104 -11.16 15.67 -13.50
C GLU A 104 -10.35 15.79 -14.80
#